data_AF-A0A965UU39-F1
#
_entry.id   AF-A0A965UU39-F1
#
_cell.length_a   1.000
_cell.length_b   1.000
_cell.length_c   1.000
_cell.angle_alpha   90.00
_cell.angle_beta   90.00
_cell.angle_gamma   90.00
#
_symmetry.space_group_name_H-M   'P 1'
#
loop_
_entity.id
_entity.type
_entity.pdbx_description
1 polymer ?
#
loop_
_entity_poly.entity_id
_entity_poly.type
_entity_poly.pdbx_seq_one_letter_code
_entity_poly.pdbx_strand_id
1 'polypeptide(L)'
;MTDTKYNGWTNYATWRVNLEMFDGMTVLDFGDGQHTVEELSDCLKYTAESYIEETASGVARDYALAFISYVDWHEIAEHMVADYADA
;
A
#
# COMPACT_ATOMS: atom_id res chain seq x y z
N MET A 1 -12.86 -23.45 8.90
CA MET A 1 -11.82 -22.46 9.20
C MET A 1 -12.51 -21.11 9.16
N THR A 2 -12.43 -20.33 10.24
CA THR A 2 -12.89 -18.95 10.20
C THR A 2 -11.87 -18.15 9.40
N ASP A 3 -12.32 -17.49 8.34
CA ASP A 3 -11.49 -16.57 7.59
C ASP A 3 -10.95 -15.49 8.54
N THR A 4 -9.62 -15.39 8.66
CA THR A 4 -8.94 -14.41 9.51
C THR A 4 -8.54 -13.15 8.74
N LYS A 5 -8.82 -13.11 7.43
CA LYS A 5 -8.55 -11.94 6.60
C LYS A 5 -9.56 -10.83 6.86
N TYR A 6 -9.11 -9.60 6.67
CA TYR A 6 -9.95 -8.40 6.72
C TYR A 6 -10.32 -7.99 5.29
N ASN A 7 -11.56 -8.24 4.88
CA ASN A 7 -12.03 -7.96 3.51
C ASN A 7 -11.13 -8.55 2.41
N GLY A 8 -10.58 -9.75 2.63
CA GLY A 8 -9.67 -10.41 1.68
C GLY A 8 -8.18 -10.06 1.85
N TRP A 9 -7.84 -9.09 2.71
CA TRP A 9 -6.47 -8.67 3.00
C TRP A 9 -5.96 -9.24 4.32
N THR A 10 -4.64 -9.31 4.50
CA THR A 10 -4.02 -9.88 5.71
C THR A 10 -4.44 -9.14 6.99
N ASN A 11 -4.66 -7.83 6.91
CA ASN A 11 -5.13 -7.05 8.04
C ASN A 11 -5.87 -5.76 7.62
N TYR A 12 -6.45 -5.07 8.61
CA TYR A 12 -7.19 -3.82 8.40
C TYR A 12 -6.34 -2.69 7.81
N ALA A 13 -5.10 -2.53 8.26
CA ALA A 13 -4.22 -1.47 7.78
C ALA A 13 -3.89 -1.66 6.30
N THR A 14 -3.56 -2.89 5.89
CA THR A 14 -3.30 -3.23 4.48
C THR A 14 -4.51 -2.89 3.60
N TRP A 15 -5.71 -3.36 3.98
CA TRP A 15 -6.93 -3.06 3.22
C TRP A 15 -7.21 -1.56 3.11
N ARG A 16 -7.15 -0.82 4.23
CA ARG A 16 -7.44 0.62 4.22
C ARG A 16 -6.44 1.41 3.42
N VAL A 17 -5.16 1.11 3.55
CA VAL A 17 -4.13 1.84 2.82
C VAL A 17 -4.23 1.57 1.32
N ASN A 18 -4.48 0.33 0.90
CA ASN A 18 -4.80 0.05 -0.49
C ASN A 18 -5.99 0.89 -0.98
N LEU A 19 -7.12 0.80 -0.28
CA LEU A 19 -8.37 1.47 -0.70
C LEU A 19 -8.24 3.00 -0.77
N GLU A 20 -7.55 3.62 0.17
CA GLU A 20 -7.53 5.08 0.31
C GLU A 20 -6.35 5.73 -0.44
N MET A 21 -5.25 5.02 -0.65
CA MET A 21 -4.03 5.59 -1.23
C MET A 21 -3.72 5.08 -2.64
N PHE A 22 -4.12 3.86 -3.00
CA PHE A 22 -3.66 3.20 -4.23
C PHE A 22 -4.79 2.65 -5.10
N ASP A 23 -6.04 2.64 -4.64
CA ASP A 23 -7.18 2.19 -5.43
C ASP A 23 -7.31 2.99 -6.74
N GLY A 24 -7.40 2.27 -7.86
CA GLY A 24 -7.42 2.85 -9.20
C GLY A 24 -6.05 3.24 -9.78
N MET A 25 -4.95 3.06 -9.03
CA MET A 25 -3.58 3.15 -9.57
C MET A 25 -3.13 1.81 -10.14
N THR A 26 -2.14 1.86 -11.03
CA THR A 26 -1.53 0.72 -11.69
C THR A 26 0.00 0.77 -11.54
N VAL A 27 0.68 -0.31 -11.92
CA VAL A 27 2.15 -0.35 -11.93
C VAL A 27 2.80 0.74 -12.80
N LEU A 28 2.07 1.31 -13.76
CA LEU A 28 2.54 2.41 -14.62
C LEU A 28 2.56 3.77 -13.92
N ASP A 29 1.78 3.94 -12.85
CA ASP A 29 1.81 5.15 -12.03
C ASP A 29 3.08 5.25 -11.19
N PHE A 30 3.81 4.12 -11.06
CA PHE A 30 5.05 4.02 -10.29
C PHE A 30 6.30 3.84 -11.17
N GLY A 31 6.16 3.78 -12.49
CA GLY A 31 7.30 3.68 -13.41
C GLY A 31 6.93 3.14 -14.79
N ASP A 32 7.80 2.30 -15.36
CA ASP A 32 7.61 1.70 -16.68
C ASP A 32 6.85 0.36 -16.65
N GLY A 33 6.34 -0.02 -15.47
CA GLY A 33 5.63 -1.28 -15.24
C GLY A 33 6.54 -2.51 -15.17
N GLN A 34 7.86 -2.35 -15.10
CA GLN A 34 8.83 -3.46 -15.01
C GLN A 34 9.37 -3.70 -13.59
N HIS A 35 8.76 -3.08 -12.58
CA HIS A 35 9.15 -3.27 -11.18
C HIS A 35 8.94 -4.72 -10.73
N THR A 36 9.88 -5.24 -9.94
CA THR A 36 9.58 -6.44 -9.16
C THR A 36 8.57 -6.09 -8.05
N VAL A 37 7.92 -7.11 -7.49
CA VAL A 37 6.99 -6.92 -6.37
C VAL A 37 7.70 -6.25 -5.18
N GLU A 38 8.97 -6.61 -4.93
CA GLU A 38 9.78 -6.01 -3.87
C GLU A 38 10.07 -4.52 -4.14
N GLU A 39 10.46 -4.19 -5.37
CA GLU A 39 10.73 -2.79 -5.76
C GLU A 39 9.46 -1.93 -5.67
N LEU A 40 8.33 -2.47 -6.12
CA LEU A 40 7.04 -1.78 -6.03
C LEU A 40 6.59 -1.64 -4.58
N SER A 41 6.75 -2.68 -3.75
CA SER A 41 6.45 -2.62 -2.31
C SER A 41 7.22 -1.50 -1.61
N ASP A 42 8.51 -1.38 -1.86
CA ASP A 42 9.34 -0.29 -1.32
C ASP A 42 8.88 1.08 -1.83
N CYS A 43 8.50 1.17 -3.12
CA CYS A 43 7.98 2.39 -3.72
C CYS A 43 6.65 2.84 -3.11
N LEU A 44 5.71 1.92 -2.93
CA LEU A 44 4.40 2.18 -2.31
C LEU A 44 4.56 2.68 -0.87
N LYS A 45 5.43 2.01 -0.10
CA LYS A 45 5.74 2.41 1.27
C LYS A 45 6.34 3.82 1.30
N TYR A 46 7.36 4.08 0.48
CA TYR A 46 8.01 5.39 0.41
C TYR A 46 7.03 6.49 0.01
N THR A 47 6.15 6.22 -0.95
CA THR A 47 5.10 7.14 -1.40
C THR A 47 4.15 7.49 -0.25
N ALA A 48 3.71 6.48 0.51
CA ALA A 48 2.81 6.70 1.64
C ALA A 48 3.47 7.48 2.79
N GLU A 49 4.70 7.12 3.15
CA GLU A 49 5.49 7.82 4.18
C GLU A 49 5.71 9.28 3.78
N SER A 50 6.15 9.53 2.54
CA SER A 50 6.40 10.88 2.03
C SER A 50 5.13 11.74 2.02
N TYR A 51 4.01 11.19 1.57
CA TYR A 51 2.72 11.90 1.57
C TYR A 51 2.29 12.29 3.00
N ILE A 52 2.46 11.40 3.98
CA ILE A 52 2.15 11.68 5.38
C ILE A 52 3.07 12.78 5.93
N GLU A 53 4.37 12.71 5.64
CA GLU A 53 5.35 13.71 6.10
C GLU A 53 5.10 15.11 5.51
N GLU A 54 4.61 15.18 4.27
CA GLU A 54 4.27 16.44 3.59
C GLU A 54 2.94 17.05 4.07
N THR A 55 1.96 16.21 4.42
CA THR A 55 0.58 16.67 4.71
C THR A 55 0.26 16.80 6.19
N ALA A 56 1.02 16.16 7.08
CA ALA A 56 0.77 16.15 8.51
C ALA A 56 2.01 16.54 9.34
N SER A 57 1.78 17.01 10.57
CA SER A 57 2.86 17.29 11.52
C SER A 57 2.44 16.97 12.96
N GLY A 58 3.44 16.87 13.85
CA GLY A 58 3.23 16.53 15.25
C GLY A 58 2.54 15.18 15.44
N VAL A 59 1.68 15.10 16.46
CA VAL A 59 1.01 13.83 16.86
C VAL A 59 0.17 13.22 15.74
N ALA A 60 -0.43 14.03 14.86
CA ALA A 60 -1.21 13.51 13.73
C ALA A 60 -0.32 12.73 12.75
N ARG A 61 0.87 13.26 12.42
CA ARG A 61 1.86 12.56 11.60
C ARG A 61 2.35 11.30 12.30
N ASP A 62 2.66 11.39 13.58
CA ASP A 62 3.22 10.26 14.34
C ASP A 62 2.20 9.11 14.43
N TYR A 63 0.89 9.41 14.58
CA TYR A 63 -0.17 8.40 14.52
C TYR A 63 -0.38 7.82 13.13
N ALA A 64 -0.27 8.63 12.07
CA ALA A 64 -0.37 8.12 10.70
C ALA A 64 0.80 7.17 10.38
N LEU A 65 2.04 7.56 10.71
CA LEU A 65 3.23 6.71 10.56
C LEU A 65 3.12 5.42 11.40
N ALA A 66 2.61 5.52 12.63
CA ALA A 66 2.36 4.35 13.47
C ALA A 66 1.31 3.41 12.86
N PHE A 67 0.23 3.95 12.27
CA PHE A 67 -0.80 3.15 11.61
C PHE A 67 -0.24 2.41 10.39
N ILE A 68 0.48 3.12 9.51
CA ILE A 68 1.01 2.50 8.29
C ILE A 68 2.15 1.50 8.56
N SER A 69 2.72 1.50 9.77
CA SER A 69 3.70 0.49 10.19
C SER A 69 3.15 -0.95 10.25
N TYR A 70 1.82 -1.11 10.26
CA TYR A 70 1.14 -2.41 10.24
C TYR A 70 0.76 -2.90 8.83
N VAL A 71 1.04 -2.10 7.80
CA VAL A 71 0.68 -2.43 6.41
C VAL A 71 1.60 -3.52 5.88
N ASP A 72 0.99 -4.51 5.23
CA ASP A 72 1.70 -5.46 4.39
C ASP A 72 1.86 -4.88 2.97
N TRP A 73 2.96 -4.15 2.76
CA TRP A 73 3.24 -3.48 1.48
C TRP A 73 3.48 -4.47 0.35
N HIS A 74 3.97 -5.67 0.67
CA HIS A 74 4.19 -6.73 -0.30
C HIS A 74 2.85 -7.24 -0.84
N GLU A 75 1.85 -7.47 0.03
CA GLU A 75 0.51 -7.88 -0.41
C GLU A 75 -0.12 -6.83 -1.34
N ILE A 76 0.05 -5.53 -1.07
CA ILE A 76 -0.46 -4.47 -1.98
C ILE A 76 0.25 -4.52 -3.34
N ALA A 77 1.58 -4.67 -3.34
CA ALA A 77 2.35 -4.77 -4.58
C ALA A 77 1.97 -6.00 -5.41
N GLU A 78 1.81 -7.18 -4.78
CA GLU A 78 1.34 -8.41 -5.44
C GLU A 78 -0.02 -8.20 -6.10
N HIS A 79 -0.97 -7.59 -5.37
CA HIS A 79 -2.30 -7.29 -5.90
C HIS A 79 -2.23 -6.35 -7.10
N MET A 80 -1.46 -5.27 -7.04
CA MET A 80 -1.34 -4.31 -8.14
C MET A 80 -0.71 -4.93 -9.40
N VAL A 81 0.30 -5.80 -9.23
CA VAL A 81 0.92 -6.53 -10.35
C VAL A 81 -0.06 -7.54 -10.96
N ALA A 82 -0.79 -8.28 -10.13
CA ALA A 82 -1.79 -9.23 -10.60
C ALA A 82 -2.93 -8.54 -11.36
N ASP A 83 -3.49 -7.47 -10.81
CA ASP A 83 -4.56 -6.69 -11.44
C ASP A 83 -4.12 -6.10 -12.78
N TYR A 84 -2.87 -5.66 -12.91
CA TYR A 84 -2.32 -5.16 -14.18
C TYR A 84 -2.07 -6.28 -15.20
N ALA A 85 -1.64 -7.46 -14.76
CA ALA A 85 -1.43 -8.60 -15.65
C ALA A 85 -2.74 -9.18 -16.21
N ASP A 86 -3.85 -9.01 -15.48
CA ASP A 86 -5.19 -9.47 -15.86
C ASP A 86 -6.01 -8.45 -16.67
N ALA A 87 -5.49 -7.21 -16.84
CA ALA A 87 -6.13 -6.11 -17.57
C ALA A 87 -5.86 -6.13 -19.09
#